data_AF-A0A7Y5BUI4-F1
#
_entry.id   AF-A0A7Y5BUI4-F1
#
_cell.length_a   1.000
_cell.length_b   1.000
_cell.length_c   1.000
_cell.angle_alpha   90.00
_cell.angle_beta   90.00
_cell.angle_gamma   90.00
#
_symmetry.space_group_name_H-M   'P 1'
#
loop_
_entity.id
_entity.type
_entity.pdbx_description
1 polymer ?
#
loop_
_entity_poly.entity_id
_entity_poly.type
_entity_poly.pdbx_seq_one_letter_code
_entity_poly.pdbx_strand_id
1 'polypeptide(L)'
;MIDKKRTERISHKSLVAFFLLAYGITWGLSILATKDLLPFSIPPLPMNVSALLLHYGPAFAAIIMAFIGSGRVGVNALLARLGRWRVKPMWYLFIFLFPLLVRLSAVGMDVLLGGRPPVFFSATGVPTGNPVLLLPVVFLAVLFQAGLAEEIGWRGYGLPGLQQRYGALTASLILGVIWAAWHFHPLNFAVLWPQAFWYFFSVIPFTILLTWINNNTGESLLMAVLFILPAM
;
A
#
# COMPACT_ATOMS: atom_id res chain seq x y z
N MET A 1 33.03 -14.01 -15.63
CA MET A 1 32.75 -12.59 -15.38
C MET A 1 31.27 -12.37 -15.70
N ILE A 2 30.39 -12.52 -14.70
CA ILE A 2 28.94 -12.45 -14.89
C ILE A 2 28.53 -10.98 -14.88
N ASP A 3 27.92 -10.55 -15.98
CA ASP A 3 27.57 -9.18 -16.28
C ASP A 3 26.66 -8.57 -15.19
N LYS A 4 26.97 -7.34 -14.80
CA LYS A 4 26.26 -6.56 -13.78
C LYS A 4 24.86 -6.23 -14.33
N LYS A 5 23.82 -6.83 -13.73
CA LYS A 5 22.45 -6.32 -13.62
C LYS A 5 22.05 -5.30 -14.70
N ARG A 6 21.64 -5.79 -15.86
CA ARG A 6 20.77 -5.00 -16.75
C ARG A 6 19.41 -4.90 -16.03
N THR A 7 19.26 -3.92 -15.14
CA THR A 7 17.93 -3.50 -14.70
C THR A 7 17.21 -3.03 -15.95
N GLU A 8 16.30 -3.85 -16.47
CA GLU A 8 15.49 -3.47 -17.63
C GLU A 8 14.78 -2.15 -17.34
N ARG A 9 14.97 -1.20 -18.25
CA ARG A 9 14.40 0.13 -18.13
C ARG A 9 12.89 0.02 -18.35
N ILE A 10 12.10 0.46 -17.38
CA ILE A 10 10.65 0.48 -17.50
C ILE A 10 10.29 1.60 -18.49
N SER A 11 9.74 1.21 -19.64
CA SER A 11 9.31 2.17 -20.66
C SER A 11 8.18 3.07 -20.12
N HIS A 12 8.05 4.29 -20.66
CA HIS A 12 6.97 5.20 -20.25
C HIS A 12 5.59 4.56 -20.51
N LYS A 13 5.44 3.89 -21.66
CA LYS A 13 4.21 3.17 -22.02
C LYS A 13 3.89 2.07 -21.02
N SER A 14 4.90 1.29 -20.60
CA SER A 14 4.72 0.23 -19.60
C SER A 14 4.32 0.78 -18.24
N LEU A 15 4.90 1.91 -17.84
CA LEU A 15 4.56 2.58 -16.58
C LEU A 15 3.13 3.12 -16.59
N VAL A 16 2.70 3.76 -17.68
CA VAL A 16 1.32 4.21 -17.84
C VAL A 16 0.36 3.03 -17.86
N ALA A 17 0.68 1.96 -18.61
CA ALA A 17 -0.12 0.74 -18.63
C ALA A 17 -0.25 0.10 -17.23
N PHE A 18 0.83 0.08 -16.45
CA PHE A 18 0.79 -0.35 -15.05
C PHE A 18 -0.24 0.45 -14.23
N PHE A 19 -0.19 1.79 -14.28
CA PHE A 19 -1.13 2.62 -13.53
C PHE A 19 -2.58 2.40 -13.98
N LEU A 20 -2.83 2.33 -15.28
CA LEU A 20 -4.16 2.07 -15.83
C LEU A 20 -4.69 0.69 -15.44
N LEU A 21 -3.85 -0.35 -15.46
CA LEU A 21 -4.23 -1.69 -15.00
C LEU A 21 -4.49 -1.73 -13.49
N ALA A 22 -3.64 -1.08 -12.69
CA ALA A 22 -3.81 -1.03 -11.23
C ALA A 22 -5.15 -0.38 -10.86
N TYR A 23 -5.49 0.73 -11.50
CA TYR A 23 -6.79 1.39 -11.34
C TYR A 23 -7.93 0.53 -11.88
N GLY A 24 -7.82 0.04 -13.13
CA GLY A 24 -8.88 -0.73 -13.78
C GLY A 24 -9.26 -2.00 -12.99
N ILE A 25 -8.27 -2.71 -12.45
CA ILE A 25 -8.52 -3.90 -11.63
C ILE A 25 -9.19 -3.50 -10.31
N THR A 26 -8.61 -2.58 -9.54
CA THR A 26 -9.17 -2.20 -8.23
C THR A 26 -10.55 -1.58 -8.37
N TRP A 27 -10.71 -0.59 -9.26
CA TRP A 27 -11.97 0.12 -9.42
C TRP A 27 -13.03 -0.78 -10.05
N GLY A 28 -12.67 -1.63 -11.00
CA GLY A 28 -13.57 -2.62 -11.58
C GLY A 28 -14.09 -3.62 -10.55
N LEU A 29 -13.20 -4.22 -9.75
CA LEU A 29 -13.60 -5.12 -8.66
C LEU A 29 -14.38 -4.37 -7.58
N SER A 30 -14.01 -3.13 -7.29
CA SER A 30 -14.76 -2.29 -6.34
C SER A 30 -16.17 -1.99 -6.83
N ILE A 31 -16.41 -1.82 -8.14
CA ILE A 31 -17.75 -1.64 -8.69
C ILE A 31 -18.58 -2.91 -8.44
N LEU A 32 -18.02 -4.08 -8.74
CA LEU A 32 -18.67 -5.37 -8.50
C LEU A 32 -18.93 -5.65 -7.02
N ALA A 33 -18.11 -5.09 -6.13
CA ALA A 33 -18.24 -5.21 -4.68
C ALA A 33 -19.24 -4.20 -4.07
N THR A 34 -19.64 -3.16 -4.81
CA THR A 34 -20.52 -2.09 -4.29
C THR A 34 -21.97 -2.40 -4.62
N LYS A 35 -22.80 -2.53 -3.59
CA LYS A 35 -24.24 -2.76 -3.75
C LYS A 35 -24.90 -1.59 -4.48
N ASP A 36 -25.91 -1.91 -5.28
CA ASP A 36 -26.79 -0.96 -5.96
C ASP A 36 -26.11 0.00 -6.96
N LEU A 37 -24.83 -0.24 -7.28
CA LEU A 37 -24.09 0.57 -8.27
C LEU A 37 -24.35 0.14 -9.71
N LEU A 38 -24.72 -1.13 -9.92
CA LEU A 38 -25.03 -1.70 -11.23
C LEU A 38 -26.55 -1.89 -11.38
N PRO A 39 -27.08 -1.87 -12.61
CA PRO A 39 -28.52 -2.03 -12.85
C PRO A 39 -29.02 -3.47 -12.60
N PHE A 40 -28.15 -4.37 -12.14
CA PHE A 40 -28.44 -5.76 -11.83
C PHE A 40 -27.76 -6.17 -10.53
N SER A 41 -28.38 -7.10 -9.81
CA SER A 41 -27.83 -7.62 -8.55
C SER A 41 -26.67 -8.57 -8.80
N ILE A 42 -25.53 -8.31 -8.15
CA ILE A 42 -24.40 -9.24 -8.11
C ILE A 42 -24.66 -10.30 -7.04
N PRO A 43 -24.54 -11.60 -7.35
CA PRO A 43 -24.66 -12.64 -6.33
C PRO A 43 -23.61 -12.47 -5.21
N PRO A 44 -23.89 -12.94 -3.97
CA PRO A 44 -23.00 -12.71 -2.83
C PRO A 44 -21.56 -13.19 -3.02
N LEU A 45 -21.37 -14.34 -3.68
CA LEU A 45 -20.03 -14.91 -3.88
C LEU A 45 -19.12 -14.01 -4.74
N PRO A 46 -19.49 -13.64 -5.99
CA PRO A 46 -18.71 -12.67 -6.79
C PRO A 46 -18.48 -11.33 -6.10
N MET A 47 -19.46 -10.81 -5.36
CA MET A 47 -19.33 -9.56 -4.61
C MET A 47 -18.25 -9.68 -3.52
N ASN A 48 -18.28 -10.75 -2.73
CA ASN A 48 -17.31 -11.00 -1.66
C ASN A 48 -15.90 -11.27 -2.21
N VAL A 49 -15.79 -12.05 -3.29
CA VAL A 49 -14.50 -12.29 -3.96
C VAL A 49 -13.92 -10.98 -4.49
N SER A 50 -14.74 -10.12 -5.07
CA SER A 50 -14.31 -8.80 -5.55
C SER A 50 -13.86 -7.91 -4.39
N ALA A 51 -14.58 -7.91 -3.28
CA ALA A 51 -14.21 -7.18 -2.05
C ALA A 51 -12.83 -7.62 -1.52
N LEU A 52 -12.53 -8.92 -1.54
CA LEU A 52 -11.24 -9.46 -1.09
C LEU A 52 -10.08 -9.14 -2.04
N LEU A 53 -10.35 -9.13 -3.35
CA LEU A 53 -9.30 -9.02 -4.36
C LEU A 53 -9.02 -7.58 -4.83
N LEU A 54 -9.92 -6.61 -4.58
CA LEU A 54 -9.77 -5.26 -5.09
C LEU A 54 -8.46 -4.58 -4.67
N HIS A 55 -7.97 -4.87 -3.46
CA HIS A 55 -6.71 -4.30 -2.95
C HIS A 55 -5.48 -4.80 -3.72
N TYR A 56 -5.57 -5.95 -4.38
CA TYR A 56 -4.47 -6.56 -5.12
C TYR A 56 -4.30 -6.00 -6.55
N GLY A 57 -5.12 -5.03 -6.97
CA GLY A 57 -5.00 -4.42 -8.29
C GLY A 57 -3.59 -3.95 -8.64
N PRO A 58 -2.89 -3.19 -7.77
CA PRO A 58 -1.50 -2.79 -7.99
C PRO A 58 -0.52 -3.98 -8.06
N ALA A 59 -0.63 -4.97 -7.17
CA ALA A 59 0.20 -6.17 -7.22
C ALA A 59 0.00 -6.97 -8.53
N PHE A 60 -1.25 -7.21 -8.93
CA PHE A 60 -1.55 -7.91 -10.18
C PHE A 60 -1.05 -7.13 -11.39
N ALA A 61 -1.27 -5.81 -11.43
CA ALA A 61 -0.75 -4.96 -12.50
C ALA A 61 0.78 -5.04 -12.59
N ALA A 62 1.50 -4.99 -11.46
CA ALA A 62 2.95 -5.10 -11.46
C ALA A 62 3.45 -6.47 -11.92
N ILE A 63 2.80 -7.56 -11.48
CA ILE A 63 3.15 -8.92 -11.91
C ILE A 63 2.93 -9.09 -13.41
N ILE A 64 1.77 -8.64 -13.92
CA ILE A 64 1.45 -8.68 -15.36
C ILE A 64 2.48 -7.87 -16.15
N MET A 65 2.77 -6.64 -15.75
CA MET A 65 3.69 -5.76 -16.48
C MET A 65 5.15 -6.21 -16.36
N ALA A 66 5.55 -6.84 -15.24
CA ALA A 66 6.85 -7.47 -15.10
C ALA A 66 6.99 -8.71 -16.00
N PHE A 67 5.91 -9.49 -16.14
CA PHE A 67 5.87 -10.64 -17.04
C PHE A 67 5.91 -10.20 -18.51
N ILE A 68 5.16 -9.17 -18.89
CA ILE A 68 5.18 -8.64 -20.27
C ILE A 68 6.57 -8.07 -20.62
N GLY A 69 7.24 -7.44 -19.66
CA GLY A 69 8.57 -6.86 -19.86
C GLY A 69 9.67 -7.90 -20.04
N SER A 70 9.85 -8.78 -19.06
CA SER A 70 11.00 -9.72 -18.99
C SER A 70 10.59 -11.17 -18.69
N GLY A 71 9.32 -11.52 -18.90
CA GLY A 71 8.79 -12.84 -18.61
C GLY A 71 8.91 -13.21 -17.12
N ARG A 72 9.16 -14.50 -16.88
CA ARG A 72 9.35 -15.04 -15.51
C ARG A 72 10.53 -14.40 -14.77
N VAL A 73 11.56 -13.95 -15.49
CA VAL A 73 12.74 -13.30 -14.89
C VAL A 73 12.33 -11.97 -14.25
N GLY A 74 11.48 -11.18 -14.92
CA GLY A 74 10.97 -9.92 -14.41
C GLY A 74 10.11 -10.11 -13.15
N VAL A 75 9.20 -11.09 -13.18
CA VAL A 75 8.36 -11.43 -12.01
C VAL A 75 9.22 -11.89 -10.83
N ASN A 76 10.19 -12.76 -11.07
CA ASN A 76 11.10 -13.24 -10.03
C ASN A 76 11.95 -12.10 -9.46
N ALA A 77 12.43 -11.19 -10.29
CA ALA A 77 13.20 -10.02 -9.84
C ALA A 77 12.35 -9.08 -8.95
N LEU A 78 11.07 -8.89 -9.30
CA LEU A 78 10.11 -8.13 -8.51
C LEU A 78 9.88 -8.80 -7.14
N LEU A 79 9.47 -10.06 -7.13
CA LEU A 79 9.11 -10.78 -5.91
C LEU A 79 10.31 -11.10 -5.01
N ALA A 80 11.52 -11.27 -5.57
CA ALA A 80 12.75 -11.45 -4.79
C ALA A 80 13.04 -10.27 -3.85
N ARG A 81 12.49 -9.08 -4.13
CA ARG A 81 12.62 -7.91 -3.23
C ARG A 81 11.86 -8.08 -1.91
N LEU A 82 10.85 -8.97 -1.85
CA LEU A 82 10.19 -9.36 -0.59
C LEU A 82 11.10 -10.21 0.31
N GLY A 83 12.13 -10.85 -0.25
CA GLY A 83 13.13 -11.61 0.51
C GLY A 83 14.30 -10.76 1.02
N ARG A 84 14.32 -9.44 0.80
CA ARG A 84 15.43 -8.56 1.21
C ARG A 84 15.30 -8.13 2.67
N TRP A 85 15.51 -9.06 3.60
CA TRP A 85 15.43 -8.82 5.05
C TRP A 85 16.75 -8.37 5.69
N ARG A 86 17.90 -8.59 5.04
CA ARG A 86 19.21 -8.20 5.58
C ARG A 86 19.48 -6.71 5.40
N VAL A 87 18.82 -5.89 6.21
CA VAL A 87 19.00 -4.44 6.29
C VAL A 87 19.57 -4.06 7.66
N LYS A 88 20.10 -2.83 7.79
CA LYS A 88 20.63 -2.36 9.09
C LYS A 88 19.53 -2.42 10.17
N PRO A 89 19.80 -2.94 11.38
CA PRO A 89 18.81 -3.07 12.46
C PRO A 89 18.04 -1.78 12.80
N MET A 90 18.69 -0.62 12.64
CA MET A 90 18.08 0.69 12.84
C MET A 90 16.82 0.91 11.98
N TRP A 91 16.72 0.28 10.80
CA TRP A 91 15.52 0.35 9.96
C TRP A 91 14.34 -0.38 10.56
N TYR A 92 14.55 -1.52 11.21
CA TYR A 92 13.49 -2.21 11.93
C TYR A 92 13.00 -1.38 13.13
N LEU A 93 13.94 -0.79 13.89
CA LEU A 93 13.59 0.13 14.97
C LEU A 93 12.76 1.32 14.45
N PHE A 94 13.21 1.95 13.36
CA PHE A 94 12.47 3.05 12.74
C PHE A 94 11.06 2.62 12.30
N ILE A 95 10.96 1.48 11.61
CA ILE A 95 9.70 0.97 11.06
C ILE A 95 8.63 0.76 12.13
N PHE A 96 9.01 0.24 13.31
CA PHE A 96 8.06 -0.01 14.38
C PHE A 96 7.88 1.17 15.34
N LEU A 97 8.95 1.91 15.65
CA LEU A 97 8.86 3.00 16.62
C LEU A 97 8.30 4.29 16.01
N PHE A 98 8.63 4.62 14.76
CA PHE A 98 8.21 5.88 14.17
C PHE A 98 6.66 6.00 14.10
N PRO A 99 5.91 5.03 13.54
CA PRO A 99 4.45 5.14 13.48
C PRO A 99 3.80 5.16 14.86
N LEU A 100 4.34 4.37 15.81
CA LEU A 100 3.90 4.37 17.19
C LEU A 100 4.08 5.76 17.84
N LEU A 101 5.26 6.36 17.70
CA LEU A 101 5.55 7.68 18.28
C LEU A 101 4.70 8.78 17.64
N VAL A 102 4.47 8.73 16.32
CA VAL A 102 3.57 9.68 15.64
C VAL A 102 2.15 9.57 16.18
N ARG A 103 1.62 8.34 16.35
CA ARG A 103 0.28 8.11 16.92
C ARG A 103 0.18 8.59 18.36
N LEU A 104 1.14 8.23 19.20
CA LEU A 104 1.17 8.68 20.60
C LEU A 104 1.29 10.20 20.71
N SER A 105 2.05 10.84 19.83
CA SER A 105 2.15 12.30 19.77
C SER A 105 0.82 12.95 19.37
N ALA A 106 0.12 12.38 18.38
CA ALA A 106 -1.19 12.86 17.97
C ALA A 106 -2.23 12.72 19.09
N VAL A 107 -2.27 11.56 19.77
CA VAL A 107 -3.13 11.33 20.94
C VAL A 107 -2.79 12.30 22.08
N GLY A 108 -1.51 12.47 22.38
CA GLY A 108 -1.06 13.40 23.41
C GLY A 108 -1.50 14.83 23.10
N MET A 109 -1.38 15.26 21.84
CA MET A 109 -1.81 16.58 21.41
C MET A 109 -3.33 16.76 21.50
N ASP A 110 -4.12 15.75 21.12
CA ASP A 110 -5.58 15.79 21.25
C ASP A 110 -6.02 15.95 22.72
N VAL A 111 -5.42 15.16 23.63
CA VAL A 111 -5.69 15.26 25.08
C VAL A 111 -5.28 16.63 25.63
N LEU A 112 -4.13 17.16 25.23
CA LEU A 112 -3.69 18.50 25.65
C LEU A 112 -4.62 19.62 25.15
N LEU A 113 -5.30 19.42 24.02
CA LEU A 113 -6.28 20.35 23.46
C LEU A 113 -7.69 20.16 24.04
N GLY A 114 -7.84 19.32 25.08
CA GLY A 114 -9.12 19.08 25.76
C GLY A 114 -9.88 17.84 25.28
N GLY A 115 -9.27 17.03 24.42
CA GLY A 115 -9.76 15.71 24.04
C GLY A 115 -9.76 14.73 25.20
N ARG A 116 -10.48 13.62 25.05
CA ARG A 116 -10.53 12.57 26.07
C ARG A 116 -9.43 11.55 25.80
N PRO A 117 -8.71 11.06 26.83
CA PRO A 117 -7.78 9.96 26.66
C PRO A 117 -8.47 8.76 25.98
N PRO A 118 -7.86 8.17 24.95
CA PRO A 118 -8.46 7.04 24.26
C PRO A 118 -8.49 5.83 25.18
N VAL A 119 -9.56 5.05 25.08
CA VAL A 119 -9.57 3.69 25.61
C VAL A 119 -8.88 2.82 24.56
N PHE A 120 -7.72 2.28 24.90
CA PHE A 120 -7.00 1.40 24.00
C PHE A 120 -7.80 0.10 23.81
N PHE A 121 -7.72 -0.45 22.59
CA PHE A 121 -8.37 -1.71 22.23
C PHE A 121 -9.92 -1.71 22.31
N SER A 122 -10.56 -0.54 22.18
CA SER A 122 -12.02 -0.42 22.17
C SER A 122 -12.58 -0.09 20.77
N ALA A 123 -11.86 -0.43 19.70
CA ALA A 123 -12.30 -0.17 18.34
C ALA A 123 -13.50 -1.05 17.96
N THR A 124 -14.40 -0.52 17.13
CA THR A 124 -15.57 -1.26 16.63
C THR A 124 -15.12 -2.54 15.92
N GLY A 125 -15.63 -3.70 16.35
CA GLY A 125 -15.21 -5.01 15.83
C GLY A 125 -14.11 -5.71 16.65
N VAL A 126 -13.59 -5.08 17.70
CA VAL A 126 -12.77 -5.76 18.72
C VAL A 126 -13.71 -6.37 19.77
N PRO A 127 -13.88 -7.71 19.83
CA PRO A 127 -14.69 -8.35 20.86
C PRO A 127 -14.28 -7.96 22.28
N THR A 128 -15.28 -7.85 23.17
CA THR A 128 -15.08 -7.74 24.61
C THR A 128 -14.33 -8.98 25.11
N GLY A 129 -13.10 -8.80 25.63
CA GLY A 129 -12.22 -9.90 26.00
C GLY A 129 -10.74 -9.49 26.03
N ASN A 130 -9.84 -10.41 25.73
CA ASN A 130 -8.40 -10.11 25.61
C ASN A 130 -8.05 -9.67 24.17
N PRO A 131 -7.94 -8.37 23.89
CA PRO A 131 -7.69 -7.86 22.54
C PRO A 131 -6.31 -8.24 22.01
N VAL A 132 -5.37 -8.66 22.88
CA VAL A 132 -4.05 -9.14 22.49
C VAL A 132 -4.16 -10.38 21.60
N LEU A 133 -5.20 -11.20 21.78
CA LEU A 133 -5.46 -12.38 20.95
C LEU A 133 -5.85 -12.05 19.51
N LEU A 134 -6.29 -10.81 19.24
CA LEU A 134 -6.65 -10.36 17.89
C LEU A 134 -5.47 -9.75 17.15
N LEU A 135 -4.40 -9.38 17.85
CA LEU A 135 -3.22 -8.78 17.22
C LEU A 135 -2.65 -9.63 16.08
N PRO A 136 -2.52 -10.97 16.19
CA PRO A 136 -2.05 -11.78 15.07
C PRO A 136 -3.00 -11.74 13.87
N VAL A 137 -4.31 -11.71 14.11
CA VAL A 137 -5.32 -11.68 13.04
C VAL A 137 -5.29 -10.34 12.31
N VAL A 138 -5.28 -9.23 13.05
CA VAL A 138 -5.17 -7.88 12.48
C VAL A 138 -3.85 -7.72 11.74
N PHE A 139 -2.75 -8.19 12.33
CA PHE A 139 -1.43 -8.17 11.71
C PHE A 139 -1.44 -8.87 10.35
N LEU A 140 -1.98 -10.09 10.29
CA LEU A 140 -2.08 -10.85 9.04
C LEU A 140 -3.01 -10.16 8.03
N ALA A 141 -4.16 -9.65 8.49
CA ALA A 141 -5.09 -8.93 7.63
C ALA A 141 -4.43 -7.72 6.96
N VAL A 142 -3.77 -6.85 7.73
CA VAL A 142 -3.07 -5.67 7.19
C VAL A 142 -1.88 -6.08 6.31
N LEU A 143 -1.14 -7.13 6.69
CA LEU A 143 -0.02 -7.65 5.91
C LEU A 143 -0.45 -8.08 4.51
N PHE A 144 -1.58 -8.78 4.40
CA PHE A 144 -2.07 -9.27 3.11
C PHE A 144 -2.85 -8.21 2.34
N GLN A 145 -3.73 -7.43 3.00
CA GLN A 145 -4.63 -6.50 2.31
C GLN A 145 -4.00 -5.15 1.98
N ALA A 146 -3.08 -4.64 2.80
CA ALA A 146 -2.45 -3.33 2.58
C ALA A 146 -0.97 -3.48 2.23
N GLY A 147 -0.25 -4.35 2.95
CA GLY A 147 1.18 -4.56 2.72
C GLY A 147 1.45 -5.18 1.35
N LEU A 148 1.22 -6.48 1.20
CA LEU A 148 1.57 -7.22 -0.02
C LEU A 148 0.74 -6.78 -1.24
N ALA A 149 -0.56 -6.57 -1.07
CA ALA A 149 -1.47 -6.25 -2.15
C ALA A 149 -1.12 -4.92 -2.85
N GLU A 150 -0.66 -3.93 -2.10
CA GLU A 150 -0.35 -2.60 -2.63
C GLU A 150 1.14 -2.41 -2.93
N GLU A 151 2.04 -2.77 -2.01
CA GLU A 151 3.46 -2.40 -2.10
C GLU A 151 4.20 -3.11 -3.22
N ILE A 152 3.78 -4.32 -3.59
CA ILE A 152 4.29 -5.01 -4.78
C ILE A 152 4.06 -4.16 -6.03
N GLY A 153 2.92 -3.48 -6.12
CA GLY A 153 2.60 -2.54 -7.19
C GLY A 153 3.39 -1.25 -7.06
N TRP A 154 3.12 -0.49 -5.99
CA TRP A 154 3.59 0.88 -5.86
C TRP A 154 5.10 0.99 -5.69
N ARG A 155 5.70 0.22 -4.77
CA ARG A 155 7.14 0.29 -4.47
C ARG A 155 7.93 -0.71 -5.33
N GLY A 156 7.25 -1.74 -5.83
CA GLY A 156 7.85 -2.79 -6.63
C GLY A 156 8.01 -2.43 -8.11
N TYR A 157 7.02 -1.73 -8.69
CA TYR A 157 7.01 -1.39 -10.12
C TYR A 157 6.84 0.11 -10.38
N GLY A 158 5.85 0.76 -9.77
CA GLY A 158 5.52 2.17 -10.01
C GLY A 158 6.65 3.13 -9.64
N LEU A 159 7.15 3.04 -8.41
CA LEU A 159 8.21 3.89 -7.87
C LEU A 159 9.53 3.75 -8.65
N PRO A 160 10.08 2.54 -8.90
CA PRO A 160 11.28 2.40 -9.73
C PRO A 160 11.09 2.98 -11.14
N GLY A 161 9.92 2.78 -11.76
CA GLY A 161 9.62 3.32 -13.07
C GLY A 161 9.63 4.85 -13.11
N LEU A 162 9.09 5.50 -12.07
CA LEU A 162 9.15 6.95 -11.89
C LEU A 162 10.57 7.44 -11.59
N GLN A 163 11.30 6.75 -10.72
CA GLN A 163 12.67 7.12 -10.34
C GLN A 163 13.70 6.97 -11.49
N GLN A 164 13.39 6.16 -12.52
CA GLN A 164 14.20 6.11 -13.75
C GLN A 164 14.10 7.39 -14.60
N ARG A 165 13.17 8.29 -14.27
CA ARG A 165 12.85 9.52 -15.03
C ARG A 165 12.98 10.77 -14.18
N TYR A 166 12.73 10.64 -12.88
CA TYR A 166 12.67 11.73 -11.94
C TYR A 166 13.54 11.43 -10.71
N GLY A 167 13.92 12.46 -9.96
CA GLY A 167 14.53 12.28 -8.64
C GLY A 167 13.55 11.66 -7.62
N ALA A 168 14.08 11.18 -6.50
CA ALA A 168 13.28 10.50 -5.47
C ALA A 168 12.07 11.33 -5.02
N LEU A 169 12.27 12.63 -4.71
CA LEU A 169 11.19 13.52 -4.25
C LEU A 169 10.09 13.68 -5.31
N THR A 170 10.45 14.02 -6.54
CA THR A 170 9.47 14.20 -7.63
C THR A 170 8.73 12.89 -7.93
N ALA A 171 9.43 11.75 -7.95
CA ALA A 171 8.81 10.44 -8.09
C ALA A 171 7.81 10.16 -6.95
N SER A 172 8.15 10.50 -5.70
CA SER A 172 7.24 10.35 -4.56
C SER A 172 6.03 11.27 -4.63
N LEU A 173 6.18 12.52 -5.09
CA LEU A 173 5.05 13.45 -5.24
C LEU A 173 4.07 12.95 -6.30
N ILE A 174 4.58 12.53 -7.46
CA ILE A 174 3.77 11.96 -8.54
C ILE A 174 3.07 10.68 -8.06
N LEU A 175 3.82 9.75 -7.47
CA LEU A 175 3.25 8.51 -6.96
C LEU A 175 2.26 8.76 -5.82
N GLY A 176 2.50 9.75 -4.97
CA GLY A 176 1.64 10.10 -3.85
C GLY A 176 0.28 10.59 -4.33
N VAL A 177 0.23 11.44 -5.35
CA VAL A 177 -1.03 11.88 -5.98
C VAL A 177 -1.75 10.71 -6.63
N ILE A 178 -1.04 9.87 -7.38
CA ILE A 178 -1.62 8.70 -8.04
C ILE A 178 -2.16 7.69 -7.01
N TRP A 179 -1.44 7.44 -5.93
CA TRP A 179 -1.87 6.51 -4.90
C TRP A 179 -3.00 7.09 -4.06
N ALA A 180 -2.95 8.38 -3.72
CA ALA A 180 -4.04 9.07 -3.02
C ALA A 180 -5.36 8.97 -3.80
N ALA A 181 -5.33 9.29 -5.09
CA ALA A 181 -6.51 9.19 -5.96
C ALA A 181 -7.00 7.74 -6.14
N TRP A 182 -6.12 6.74 -6.06
CA TRP A 182 -6.50 5.32 -6.24
C TRP A 182 -7.46 4.84 -5.16
N HIS A 183 -7.36 5.40 -3.94
CA HIS A 183 -8.22 5.05 -2.81
C HIS A 183 -9.68 5.51 -2.95
N PHE A 184 -9.99 6.37 -3.93
CA PHE A 184 -11.35 6.90 -4.16
C PHE A 184 -12.22 5.98 -5.03
N HIS A 185 -11.93 4.68 -5.03
CA HIS A 185 -12.77 3.70 -5.70
C HIS A 185 -14.14 3.56 -5.00
N PRO A 186 -15.19 3.08 -5.70
CA PRO A 186 -16.57 3.17 -5.21
C PRO A 186 -16.84 2.60 -3.80
N LEU A 187 -16.22 1.46 -3.47
CA LEU A 187 -16.42 0.79 -2.19
C LEU A 187 -15.81 1.55 -1.01
N ASN A 188 -14.74 2.32 -1.26
CA ASN A 188 -14.05 3.08 -0.23
C ASN A 188 -14.45 4.56 -0.20
N PHE A 189 -15.18 5.03 -1.21
CA PHE A 189 -15.58 6.44 -1.31
C PHE A 189 -16.38 6.92 -0.10
N ALA A 190 -17.37 6.14 0.34
CA ALA A 190 -18.19 6.49 1.51
C ALA A 190 -17.40 6.43 2.83
N VAL A 191 -16.39 5.57 2.92
CA VAL A 191 -15.53 5.41 4.11
C VAL A 191 -14.62 6.62 4.29
N LEU A 192 -14.17 7.23 3.18
CA LEU A 192 -13.29 8.39 3.22
C LEU A 192 -14.02 9.69 3.59
N TRP A 193 -15.35 9.77 3.45
CA TRP A 193 -16.10 11.00 3.70
C TRP A 193 -16.50 11.14 5.18
N PRO A 194 -16.34 12.32 5.81
CA PRO A 194 -15.94 13.62 5.26
C PRO A 194 -14.43 13.93 5.26
N GLN A 195 -13.57 13.03 5.74
CA GLN A 195 -12.13 13.27 5.90
C GLN A 195 -11.33 13.18 4.58
N ALA A 196 -12.00 13.03 3.44
CA ALA A 196 -11.38 12.68 2.18
C ALA A 196 -10.30 13.67 1.73
N PHE A 197 -10.50 14.97 1.99
CA PHE A 197 -9.48 16.00 1.76
C PHE A 197 -8.20 15.70 2.55
N TRP A 198 -8.32 15.56 3.87
CA TRP A 198 -7.17 15.30 4.75
C TRP A 198 -6.50 13.97 4.44
N TYR A 199 -7.28 12.95 4.07
CA TYR A 199 -6.76 11.66 3.64
C TYR A 199 -5.92 11.78 2.37
N PHE A 200 -6.41 12.49 1.35
CA PHE A 200 -5.66 12.69 0.11
C PHE A 200 -4.29 13.33 0.37
N PHE A 201 -4.27 14.38 1.19
CA PHE A 201 -3.05 15.10 1.52
C PHE A 201 -2.12 14.32 2.46
N SER A 202 -2.62 13.40 3.29
CA SER A 202 -1.77 12.59 4.18
C SER A 202 -1.03 11.47 3.44
N VAL A 203 -1.57 10.97 2.33
CA VAL A 203 -0.94 9.93 1.49
C VAL A 203 0.35 10.43 0.82
N ILE A 204 0.44 11.71 0.50
CA ILE A 204 1.61 12.30 -0.17
C ILE A 204 2.89 12.24 0.70
N PRO A 205 2.94 12.82 1.91
CA PRO A 205 4.10 12.70 2.78
C PRO A 205 4.36 11.25 3.21
N PHE A 206 3.32 10.44 3.35
CA PHE A 206 3.48 9.00 3.59
C PHE A 206 4.21 8.30 2.44
N THR A 207 3.93 8.68 1.19
CA THR A 207 4.63 8.18 0.01
C THR A 207 6.10 8.58 -0.02
N ILE A 208 6.40 9.82 0.37
CA ILE A 208 7.78 10.31 0.49
C ILE A 208 8.54 9.46 1.52
N LEU A 209 7.93 9.22 2.68
CA LEU A 209 8.55 8.43 3.73
C LEU A 209 8.79 6.97 3.31
N LEU A 210 7.81 6.31 2.69
CA LEU A 210 7.97 4.96 2.15
C LEU A 210 9.02 4.90 1.04
N THR A 211 9.12 5.94 0.20
CA THR A 211 10.19 6.04 -0.80
C THR A 211 11.55 6.14 -0.14
N TRP A 212 11.68 6.95 0.91
CA TRP A 212 12.92 7.09 1.67
C TRP A 212 13.33 5.77 2.33
N ILE A 213 12.40 5.05 2.97
CA ILE A 213 12.65 3.72 3.54
C ILE A 213 13.11 2.76 2.44
N ASN A 214 12.37 2.65 1.34
CA ASN A 214 12.70 1.74 0.24
C ASN A 214 14.09 2.03 -0.35
N ASN A 215 14.43 3.29 -0.61
CA ASN A 215 15.72 3.66 -1.18
C ASN A 215 16.89 3.36 -0.23
N ASN A 216 16.72 3.58 1.08
CA ASN A 216 17.79 3.35 2.06
C ASN A 216 17.90 1.91 2.57
N THR A 217 16.97 1.05 2.20
CA THR A 217 16.96 -0.39 2.55
C THR A 217 17.33 -1.27 1.36
N GLY A 218 17.93 -0.69 0.32
CA GLY A 218 18.33 -1.41 -0.89
C GLY A 218 17.13 -1.92 -1.67
N GLU A 219 16.09 -1.09 -1.80
CA GLU A 219 14.83 -1.40 -2.48
C GLU A 219 14.11 -2.62 -1.91
N SER A 220 14.17 -2.80 -0.58
CA SER A 220 13.48 -3.89 0.09
C SER A 220 11.98 -3.66 0.11
N LEU A 221 11.22 -4.50 -0.60
CA LEU A 221 9.77 -4.49 -0.52
C LEU A 221 9.28 -4.97 0.85
N LEU A 222 10.03 -5.85 1.50
CA LEU A 222 9.71 -6.29 2.85
C LEU A 222 9.66 -5.10 3.82
N MET A 223 10.62 -4.17 3.73
CA MET A 223 10.63 -3.01 4.62
C MET A 223 9.46 -2.05 4.36
N ALA A 224 9.06 -1.87 3.10
CA ALA A 224 7.87 -1.09 2.77
C ALA A 224 6.59 -1.74 3.31
N VAL A 225 6.44 -3.06 3.11
CA VAL A 225 5.33 -3.87 3.62
C VAL A 225 5.24 -3.80 5.15
N LEU A 226 6.37 -4.00 5.85
CA LEU A 226 6.41 -3.96 7.31
C LEU A 226 6.09 -2.57 7.88
N PHE A 227 6.43 -1.50 7.16
CA PHE A 227 6.14 -0.13 7.58
C PHE A 227 4.65 0.21 7.56
N ILE A 228 3.90 -0.37 6.62
CA ILE A 228 2.44 -0.17 6.56
C ILE A 228 1.73 -0.77 7.78
N LEU A 229 2.25 -1.86 8.34
CA LEU A 229 1.59 -2.62 9.43
C LEU A 229 1.27 -1.76 10.67
N PRO A 230 2.25 -1.05 11.28
CA PRO A 230 1.98 -0.18 12.43
C PRO A 230 1.47 1.22 12.03
N ALA A 231 1.52 1.58 10.74
CA ALA A 231 1.07 2.88 10.24
C ALA A 231 -0.45 2.94 9.99
N MET A 232 -1.08 1.79 9.73
CA MET A 232 -2.53 1.61 9.63
C MET A 232 -3.16 1.23 10.97
#